data_AF-A0A4Y2W272-F1
#
_entry.id   AF-A0A4Y2W272-F1
#
_cell.length_a   1.000
_cell.length_b   1.000
_cell.length_c   1.000
_cell.angle_alpha   90.00
_cell.angle_beta   90.00
_cell.angle_gamma   90.00
#
_symmetry.space_group_name_H-M   'P 1'
#
loop_
_entity.id
_entity.type
_entity.pdbx_description
1 polymer ?
#
loop_
_entity_poly.entity_id
_entity_poly.type
_entity_poly.pdbx_seq_one_letter_code
_entity_poly.pdbx_strand_id
1 'polypeptide(L)' 'MSVLHKGCTLKPPSPGLEHVDVINEDLNDITEQEIEQQKVQNLLTTPEPIHDVQLQLVGYKQEKDAKGRREV' A
#
# COMPACT_ATOMS: atom_id res chain seq x y z
N MET A 1 67.01 18.19 -24.85
CA MET A 1 65.65 18.70 -25.08
C MET A 1 64.71 17.51 -25.17
N SER A 2 63.89 17.30 -24.15
CA SER A 2 62.98 16.15 -24.07
C SER A 2 61.61 16.66 -23.66
N VAL A 3 60.61 16.60 -24.55
CA VAL A 3 59.21 16.84 -24.19
C VAL A 3 58.36 15.82 -24.92
N LEU A 4 57.86 14.84 -24.19
CA LEU A 4 56.84 13.90 -24.65
C LEU A 4 55.68 13.98 -23.67
N HIS A 5 54.80 14.97 -23.87
CA HIS A 5 53.50 15.06 -23.21
C HIS A 5 52.43 14.67 -24.23
N LYS A 6 52.18 13.37 -24.36
CA LYS A 6 50.93 12.89 -24.95
C LYS A 6 49.87 12.99 -23.85
N GLY A 7 49.20 14.14 -23.81
CA GLY A 7 48.07 14.38 -22.92
C GLY A 7 46.98 13.34 -23.19
N CYS A 8 46.91 12.34 -22.32
CA CYS A 8 45.73 11.50 -22.19
C CYS A 8 44.65 12.38 -21.55
N THR A 9 43.82 13.00 -22.37
CA THR A 9 42.60 13.67 -21.89
C THR A 9 41.63 12.57 -21.48
N LEU A 10 41.78 12.08 -20.25
CA LEU A 10 40.76 11.30 -19.59
C LEU A 10 39.56 12.23 -19.37
N LYS A 11 38.47 11.97 -20.10
CA LYS A 11 37.19 12.65 -19.91
C LYS A 11 36.81 12.55 -18.42
N PRO A 12 36.36 13.63 -17.77
CA PRO A 12 35.85 13.51 -16.41
C PRO A 12 34.68 12.52 -16.39
N PRO A 13 34.47 11.81 -15.28
CA PRO A 13 33.28 10.99 -15.09
C PRO A 13 32.04 11.84 -15.43
N SER A 14 31.15 11.32 -16.25
CA SER A 14 29.91 12.01 -16.60
C SER A 14 29.07 12.21 -15.33
N PRO A 15 28.65 13.45 -14.97
CA PRO A 15 27.93 13.74 -13.71
C PRO A 15 26.56 13.07 -13.54
N GLY A 16 26.12 12.25 -14.50
CA GLY A 16 24.76 11.69 -14.56
C GLY A 16 24.62 10.27 -14.01
N LEU A 17 25.69 9.65 -13.50
CA LEU A 17 25.70 8.24 -13.08
C LEU A 17 25.69 8.05 -11.56
N GLU A 18 25.83 9.13 -10.78
CA GLU A 18 25.89 9.10 -9.31
C GLU A 18 24.49 9.07 -8.66
N HIS A 19 23.44 9.34 -9.43
CA HIS A 19 22.06 9.47 -8.92
C HIS A 19 21.15 8.28 -9.22
N VAL A 20 21.62 7.28 -9.97
CA VAL A 20 20.79 6.13 -10.36
C VAL A 20 20.40 5.30 -9.13
N ASP A 21 21.31 5.16 -8.18
CA ASP A 21 21.07 4.39 -6.95
C ASP A 21 20.07 5.11 -6.01
N VAL A 22 20.14 6.44 -5.92
CA VAL A 22 19.22 7.27 -5.12
C VAL A 22 17.80 7.25 -5.71
N ILE A 23 17.67 7.25 -7.03
CA ILE A 23 16.36 7.17 -7.71
C ILE A 23 15.73 5.78 -7.51
N ASN A 24 16.53 4.71 -7.46
CA ASN A 24 16.01 3.35 -7.30
C ASN A 24 15.46 3.08 -5.89
N GLU A 25 16.00 3.71 -4.85
CA GLU A 25 15.50 3.60 -3.46
C GLU A 25 14.14 4.30 -3.31
N ASP A 26 14.02 5.55 -3.81
CA ASP A 26 12.76 6.30 -3.81
C ASP A 26 11.62 5.58 -4.58
N LEU A 27 11.95 4.87 -5.66
CA LEU A 27 10.96 4.10 -6.43
C LEU A 27 10.48 2.85 -5.69
N ASN A 28 11.32 2.24 -4.85
CA ASN A 28 10.94 1.10 -4.03
C ASN A 28 9.97 1.53 -2.91
N ASP A 29 10.24 2.67 -2.28
CA ASP A 29 9.39 3.27 -1.24
C ASP A 29 7.98 3.63 -1.76
N ILE A 30 7.89 4.14 -2.99
CA ILE A 30 6.60 4.44 -3.64
C ILE A 30 5.77 3.17 -3.85
N THR A 31 6.43 2.08 -4.26
CA THR A 31 5.77 0.79 -4.54
C THR A 31 5.21 0.16 -3.27
N GLU A 32 5.95 0.23 -2.15
CA GLU A 32 5.49 -0.29 -0.87
C GLU A 32 4.30 0.52 -0.30
N GLN A 33 4.37 1.84 -0.43
CA GLN A 33 3.30 2.73 0.04
C GLN A 33 1.98 2.51 -0.73
N GLU A 34 2.03 2.30 -2.05
CA GLU A 34 0.85 2.00 -2.87
C GLU A 34 0.18 0.67 -2.45
N ILE A 35 0.98 -0.34 -2.15
CA ILE A 35 0.49 -1.66 -1.68
C ILE A 35 -0.19 -1.54 -0.30
N GLU A 36 0.38 -0.79 0.63
CA GLU A 36 -0.26 -0.53 1.92
C GLU A 36 -1.59 0.20 1.77
N GLN A 37 -1.64 1.25 0.94
CA GLN A 37 -2.87 1.99 0.69
C GLN A 37 -3.95 1.10 0.07
N GLN A 38 -3.59 0.22 -0.87
CA GLN A 38 -4.52 -0.73 -1.46
C GLN A 38 -5.05 -1.74 -0.43
N LYS A 39 -4.21 -2.23 0.49
CA LYS A 39 -4.64 -3.11 1.59
C LYS A 39 -5.60 -2.41 2.54
N VAL A 40 -5.33 -1.15 2.89
CA VAL A 40 -6.22 -0.33 3.74
C VAL A 40 -7.56 -0.12 3.04
N GLN A 41 -7.56 0.26 1.76
CA GLN A 41 -8.77 0.37 0.96
C GLN A 41 -9.55 -0.94 0.91
N ASN A 42 -8.88 -2.05 0.62
CA ASN A 42 -9.53 -3.37 0.58
C ASN A 42 -10.20 -3.69 1.92
N LEU A 43 -9.51 -3.48 3.05
CA LEU A 43 -10.06 -3.69 4.39
C LEU A 43 -11.28 -2.80 4.69
N LEU A 44 -11.27 -1.56 4.23
CA LEU A 44 -12.40 -0.62 4.39
C LEU A 44 -13.58 -0.98 3.48
N THR A 45 -13.31 -1.57 2.32
CA THR A 45 -14.34 -1.96 1.35
C THR A 45 -14.95 -3.33 1.65
N THR A 46 -14.29 -4.21 2.41
CA THR A 46 -14.83 -5.52 2.78
C THR A 46 -15.88 -5.35 3.90
N PRO A 47 -17.18 -5.56 3.63
CA PRO A 47 -18.25 -5.33 4.59
C PRO A 47 -18.41 -6.47 5.62
N GLU A 48 -17.34 -7.26 5.85
CA GLU A 48 -17.39 -8.53 6.57
C GLU A 48 -17.87 -8.48 8.04
N PRO A 49 -17.73 -7.41 8.84
CA PRO A 49 -18.31 -7.41 10.19
C PRO A 49 -19.79 -7.02 10.21
N ILE A 50 -20.35 -6.41 9.16
CA ILE A 50 -21.70 -5.84 9.19
C ILE A 50 -22.76 -6.92 8.90
N HIS A 51 -22.43 -7.90 8.06
CA HIS A 51 -23.38 -8.92 7.65
C HIS A 51 -23.81 -9.83 8.81
N ASP A 52 -22.86 -10.30 9.63
CA ASP A 52 -23.14 -11.20 10.74
C ASP A 52 -23.87 -10.50 11.90
N VAL A 53 -23.55 -9.22 12.15
CA VAL A 53 -24.23 -8.39 13.16
C VAL A 53 -25.66 -8.08 12.74
N GLN A 54 -25.92 -7.82 11.46
CA GLN A 54 -27.27 -7.62 10.93
C GLN A 54 -28.13 -8.88 11.07
N LEU A 55 -27.58 -10.06 10.78
CA LEU A 55 -28.28 -11.33 10.96
C LEU A 55 -28.63 -11.61 12.43
N GLN A 56 -27.69 -11.34 13.36
CA GLN A 56 -27.94 -11.50 14.79
C GLN A 56 -29.04 -10.55 15.31
N LEU A 57 -29.06 -9.30 14.84
CA LEU A 57 -30.09 -8.32 15.17
C LEU A 57 -31.48 -8.70 14.61
N VAL A 58 -31.53 -9.20 13.36
CA VAL A 58 -32.77 -9.71 12.75
C VAL A 58 -33.30 -10.90 13.55
N GLY A 59 -32.44 -11.85 13.92
CA GLY A 59 -32.81 -12.99 14.76
C GLY A 59 -33.34 -12.59 16.14
N TYR A 60 -32.68 -11.62 16.79
CA TYR A 60 -33.12 -11.09 18.09
C TYR A 60 -34.50 -10.44 18.05
N LYS A 61 -34.79 -9.60 17.03
CA LYS A 61 -36.12 -8.99 16.85
C LYS A 61 -37.19 -10.05 16.66
N GLN A 62 -36.94 -11.05 15.81
CA GLN A 62 -37.90 -12.11 15.53
C GLN A 62 -38.22 -12.96 16.77
N GLU A 63 -37.23 -13.25 17.63
CA GLU A 63 -37.46 -13.97 18.88
C GLU A 63 -38.32 -13.15 19.86
N LYS A 64 -38.03 -11.86 20.00
CA LYS A 64 -38.79 -10.95 20.88
C LYS A 64 -40.25 -10.81 20.42
N ASP A 65 -40.46 -10.65 19.12
CA ASP A 65 -41.79 -10.55 18.52
C ASP A 65 -42.57 -11.88 18.60
N ALA A 66 -41.89 -13.03 18.68
CA ALA A 66 -42.50 -14.35 18.83
C ALA A 66 -42.83 -14.73 20.28
N LYS A 67 -42.06 -14.21 21.26
CA LYS A 67 -42.39 -14.34 22.70
C LYS A 67 -43.59 -13.48 23.07
N GLY A 68 -43.64 -12.22 22.60
CA GLY A 68 -44.77 -11.33 22.88
C GLY A 68 -46.13 -11.76 22.29
N ARG A 69 -46.14 -12.67 21.30
CA ARG A 69 -47.36 -13.22 20.70
C ARG A 69 -47.88 -14.52 21.33
N ARG A 70 -47.08 -15.18 22.18
CA ARG A 70 -47.46 -16.43 22.86
C ARG A 70 -48.02 -16.21 24.26
N GLU A 71 -48.03 -14.97 24.74
CA GLU A 71 -48.48 -14.58 26.08
C GLU A 71 -49.85 -13.89 26.04
N VAL A 72 -50.76 -14.37 25.19
CA VAL A 72 -52.18 -13.96 25.11
C VAL A 72 -53.08 -15.18 25.23
#